data_AF-A0AAV0YCY0-F1
#
_entry.id   AF-A0AAV0YCY0-F1
#
_cell.length_a   1.000
_cell.length_b   1.000
_cell.length_c   1.000
_cell.angle_alpha   90.00
_cell.angle_beta   90.00
_cell.angle_gamma   90.00
#
_symmetry.space_group_name_H-M   'P 1'
#
loop_
_entity.id
_entity.type
_entity.pdbx_description
1 polymer ?
#
loop_
_entity_poly.entity_id
_entity_poly.type
_entity_poly.pdbx_seq_one_letter_code
_entity_poly.pdbx_strand_id
1 'polypeptide(L)'
;MLLFKTEAPDLPLPPEPVITRWGTWINAAIYYCEHFEIIFNIVNKLDSEDALSIKNAKKYLATPHIKNDLVYIKSNFSSLTTSITKLQTEGVSLADSIEIIDNVSVAMKRLTEATGKNICTKMENVLKKNVGLAMLKKIQNILN
;
A
#
# COMPACT_ATOMS: atom_id res chain seq x y z
N MET A 1 8.65 14.43 -17.48
CA MET A 1 7.62 15.29 -16.85
C MET A 1 6.71 15.93 -17.91
N LEU A 2 7.27 16.51 -18.99
CA LEU A 2 6.47 17.15 -20.06
C LEU A 2 5.46 16.19 -20.70
N LEU A 3 5.89 15.03 -21.20
CA LEU A 3 5.00 14.03 -21.80
C LEU A 3 3.83 13.64 -20.89
N PHE A 4 4.12 13.36 -19.61
CA PHE A 4 3.08 13.00 -18.63
C PHE A 4 2.03 14.10 -18.49
N LYS A 5 2.47 15.35 -18.33
CA LYS A 5 1.56 16.50 -18.17
C LYS A 5 0.81 16.87 -19.45
N THR A 6 1.35 16.52 -20.62
CA THR A 6 0.63 16.65 -21.90
C THR A 6 -0.48 15.60 -22.02
N GLU A 7 -0.20 14.36 -21.65
CA GLU A 7 -1.12 13.21 -21.84
C GLU A 7 -2.16 13.07 -20.71
N ALA A 8 -1.81 13.51 -19.50
CA ALA A 8 -2.66 13.45 -18.32
C ALA A 8 -2.49 14.73 -17.47
N PRO A 9 -2.97 15.89 -17.97
CA PRO A 9 -2.74 17.18 -17.33
C PRO A 9 -3.32 17.26 -15.91
N ASP A 10 -4.53 16.72 -15.74
CA ASP A 10 -5.29 16.75 -14.48
C ASP A 10 -4.81 15.69 -13.48
N LEU A 11 -3.97 14.75 -13.90
CA LEU A 11 -3.48 13.69 -13.04
C LEU A 11 -2.24 14.18 -12.26
N PRO A 12 -2.20 13.99 -10.92
CA PRO A 12 -0.99 14.24 -10.16
C PRO A 12 0.13 13.31 -10.65
N LEU A 13 1.39 13.69 -10.43
CA LEU A 13 2.49 12.79 -10.74
C LEU A 13 2.40 11.53 -9.86
N PRO A 14 2.88 10.37 -10.34
CA PRO A 14 2.95 9.17 -9.52
C PRO A 14 3.70 9.46 -8.21
N PRO A 15 3.20 8.98 -7.06
CA PRO A 15 3.87 9.20 -5.78
C PRO A 15 5.21 8.47 -5.77
N GLU A 16 6.20 9.04 -5.08
CA GLU A 16 7.51 8.42 -4.90
C GLU A 16 7.44 7.34 -3.81
N PRO A 17 7.62 6.06 -4.16
CA PRO A 17 7.53 4.99 -3.17
C PRO A 17 8.81 4.93 -2.33
N VAL A 18 8.68 5.02 -1.01
CA VAL A 18 9.80 4.77 -0.09
C VAL A 18 9.71 3.34 0.41
N ILE A 19 10.68 2.51 0.03
CA ILE A 19 10.69 1.06 0.33
C ILE A 19 10.60 0.80 1.85
N THR A 20 11.23 1.64 2.67
CA THR A 20 11.22 1.52 4.14
C THR A 20 9.93 2.04 4.80
N ARG A 21 9.11 2.82 4.07
CA ARG A 21 7.82 3.34 4.57
C ARG A 21 6.68 2.72 3.78
N TRP A 22 6.30 1.50 4.16
CA TRP A 22 5.35 0.64 3.43
C TRP A 22 4.04 1.34 3.04
N GLY A 23 3.52 2.27 3.85
CA GLY A 23 2.34 3.06 3.49
C GLY A 23 2.49 3.84 2.17
N THR A 24 3.67 4.41 1.91
CA THR A 24 3.95 5.14 0.66
C THR A 24 4.05 4.19 -0.54
N TRP A 25 4.64 3.02 -0.35
CA TRP A 25 4.72 1.99 -1.39
C TRP A 25 3.33 1.46 -1.77
N ILE A 26 2.48 1.18 -0.78
CA ILE A 26 1.11 0.72 -1.03
C ILE A 26 0.30 1.82 -1.73
N ASN A 27 0.44 3.09 -1.31
CA ASN A 27 -0.22 4.21 -1.99
C ASN A 27 0.24 4.34 -3.46
N ALA A 28 1.52 4.09 -3.76
CA ALA A 28 1.99 4.05 -5.14
C ALA A 28 1.36 2.92 -5.95
N ALA A 29 1.26 1.71 -5.38
CA ALA A 29 0.57 0.60 -6.02
C ALA A 29 -0.91 0.92 -6.27
N ILE A 30 -1.60 1.55 -5.32
CA ILE A 30 -3.00 2.00 -5.48
C ILE A 30 -3.12 3.01 -6.63
N TYR A 31 -2.23 4.01 -6.67
CA TYR A 31 -2.19 4.99 -7.75
C TYR A 31 -2.01 4.32 -9.13
N TYR A 32 -1.06 3.40 -9.27
CA TYR A 32 -0.86 2.67 -10.53
C TYR A 32 -2.04 1.75 -10.87
N CYS A 33 -2.73 1.19 -9.88
CA CYS A 33 -3.95 0.42 -10.11
C CYS A 33 -5.08 1.29 -10.67
N GLU A 34 -5.25 2.51 -10.13
CA GLU A 34 -6.33 3.44 -10.48
C GLU A 34 -6.13 4.07 -11.86
N HIS A 35 -4.88 4.28 -12.24
CA HIS A 35 -4.53 4.98 -13.48
C HIS A 35 -3.81 4.08 -14.49
N PHE A 36 -3.94 2.76 -14.36
CA PHE A 36 -3.15 1.77 -15.09
C PHE A 36 -3.11 2.03 -16.61
N GLU A 37 -4.27 2.19 -17.24
CA GLU A 37 -4.37 2.38 -18.70
C GLU A 37 -3.72 3.69 -19.16
N ILE A 38 -3.89 4.77 -18.41
CA ILE A 38 -3.28 6.08 -18.70
C ILE A 38 -1.75 5.95 -18.62
N ILE A 39 -1.25 5.35 -17.53
CA ILE A 39 0.18 5.12 -17.32
C ILE A 39 0.76 4.21 -18.41
N PHE A 40 0.06 3.13 -18.75
CA PHE A 40 0.46 2.21 -19.81
C PHE A 40 0.63 2.92 -21.14
N ASN A 41 -0.34 3.76 -21.52
CA ASN A 41 -0.28 4.54 -22.76
C ASN A 41 0.88 5.55 -22.76
N ILE A 42 1.08 6.26 -21.65
CA ILE A 42 2.21 7.21 -21.50
C ILE A 42 3.55 6.49 -21.63
N VAL A 43 3.73 5.37 -20.93
CA VAL A 43 4.98 4.59 -20.96
C VAL A 43 5.22 4.00 -22.35
N ASN A 44 4.18 3.58 -23.07
CA ASN A 44 4.30 3.08 -24.43
C ASN A 44 4.73 4.14 -25.45
N LYS A 45 4.46 5.44 -25.19
CA LYS A 45 4.91 6.57 -26.03
C LYS A 45 6.39 6.91 -25.87
N LEU A 46 7.07 6.44 -24.83
CA LEU A 46 8.51 6.66 -24.64
C LEU A 46 9.31 5.79 -25.61
N ASP A 47 10.51 6.22 -26.02
CA ASP A 47 11.40 5.37 -26.82
C ASP A 47 11.99 4.25 -25.93
N SER A 48 11.90 3.00 -26.40
CA SER A 48 12.46 1.86 -25.68
C SER A 48 13.98 1.84 -25.67
N GLU A 49 14.63 2.52 -26.62
CA GLU A 49 16.09 2.56 -26.76
C GLU A 49 16.75 3.67 -25.92
N ASP A 50 15.96 4.64 -25.44
CA ASP A 50 16.47 5.74 -24.61
C ASP A 50 17.03 5.25 -23.26
N ALA A 51 16.41 4.22 -22.66
CA ALA A 51 16.86 3.67 -21.39
C ALA A 51 16.34 2.24 -21.14
N LEU A 52 17.19 1.43 -20.48
CA LEU A 52 16.81 0.09 -20.03
C LEU A 52 15.59 0.09 -19.09
N SER A 53 15.44 1.14 -18.27
CA SER A 53 14.29 1.31 -17.38
C SER A 53 12.97 1.45 -18.13
N ILE A 54 12.96 2.15 -19.27
CA ILE A 54 11.77 2.30 -20.12
C ILE A 54 11.39 0.96 -20.74
N LYS A 55 12.39 0.25 -21.30
CA LYS A 55 12.20 -1.09 -21.86
C LYS A 55 11.61 -2.06 -20.83
N ASN A 56 12.13 -2.04 -19.60
CA ASN A 56 11.62 -2.85 -18.51
C ASN A 56 10.20 -2.45 -18.09
N ALA A 57 9.91 -1.15 -17.96
CA ALA A 57 8.59 -0.67 -17.60
C ALA A 57 7.52 -1.11 -18.61
N LYS A 58 7.78 -0.98 -19.92
CA LYS A 58 6.89 -1.48 -20.98
C LYS A 58 6.64 -2.98 -20.86
N LYS A 59 7.71 -3.77 -20.67
CA LYS A 59 7.62 -5.23 -20.49
C LYS A 59 6.72 -5.60 -19.32
N TYR A 60 6.93 -4.98 -18.15
CA TYR A 60 6.14 -5.30 -16.96
C TYR A 60 4.69 -4.84 -17.09
N LEU A 61 4.42 -3.64 -17.59
CA LEU A 61 3.05 -3.16 -17.73
C LEU A 61 2.26 -3.94 -18.80
N ALA A 62 2.92 -4.51 -19.81
CA ALA A 62 2.28 -5.42 -20.76
C ALA A 62 2.01 -6.82 -20.19
N THR A 63 2.52 -7.12 -18.99
CA THR A 63 2.38 -8.45 -18.39
C THR A 63 1.01 -8.58 -17.70
N PRO A 64 0.14 -9.53 -18.09
CA PRO A 64 -1.26 -9.58 -17.64
C PRO A 64 -1.45 -9.68 -16.11
N HIS A 65 -0.53 -10.33 -15.40
CA HIS A 65 -0.68 -10.50 -13.95
C HIS A 65 -0.41 -9.20 -13.17
N ILE A 66 0.35 -8.24 -13.71
CA ILE A 66 0.68 -7.01 -12.97
C ILE A 66 -0.57 -6.22 -12.63
N LYS A 67 -1.53 -6.11 -13.56
CA LYS A 67 -2.80 -5.45 -13.29
C LYS A 67 -3.59 -6.19 -12.20
N ASN A 68 -3.60 -7.52 -12.23
CA ASN A 68 -4.28 -8.33 -11.22
C ASN A 68 -3.63 -8.18 -9.84
N ASP A 69 -2.30 -8.15 -9.77
CA ASP A 69 -1.55 -7.95 -8.53
C ASP A 69 -1.82 -6.56 -7.95
N LEU A 70 -1.87 -5.53 -8.79
CA LEU A 70 -2.23 -4.17 -8.37
C LEU A 70 -3.66 -4.10 -7.82
N VAL A 71 -4.62 -4.75 -8.48
CA VAL A 71 -6.02 -4.84 -8.00
C VAL A 71 -6.08 -5.58 -6.67
N TYR A 72 -5.35 -6.69 -6.53
CA TYR A 72 -5.26 -7.45 -5.29
C TYR A 72 -4.66 -6.60 -4.17
N ILE A 73 -3.57 -5.86 -4.42
CA ILE A 73 -2.94 -4.98 -3.44
C ILE A 73 -3.93 -3.89 -2.99
N LYS A 74 -4.57 -3.21 -3.94
CA LYS A 74 -5.55 -2.16 -3.66
C LYS A 74 -6.71 -2.67 -2.81
N SER A 75 -7.27 -3.83 -3.19
CA SER A 75 -8.48 -4.37 -2.56
C SER A 75 -8.23 -4.84 -1.13
N ASN A 76 -7.03 -5.36 -0.84
CA ASN A 76 -6.74 -6.00 0.44
C ASN A 76 -5.93 -5.12 1.41
N PHE A 77 -5.10 -4.19 0.92
CA PHE A 77 -4.15 -3.44 1.76
C PHE A 77 -4.37 -1.93 1.79
N SER A 78 -5.37 -1.39 1.08
CA SER A 78 -5.71 0.04 1.16
C SER A 78 -6.14 0.49 2.56
N SER A 79 -6.80 -0.38 3.33
CA SER A 79 -7.16 -0.10 4.73
C SER A 79 -5.93 0.09 5.63
N LEU A 80 -4.80 -0.54 5.29
CA LEU A 80 -3.54 -0.42 6.04
C LEU A 80 -2.96 1.00 5.91
N THR A 81 -3.01 1.62 4.73
CA THR A 81 -2.46 2.98 4.53
C THR A 81 -3.27 4.01 5.28
N THR A 82 -4.60 3.85 5.30
CA THR A 82 -5.51 4.68 6.11
C THR A 82 -5.22 4.53 7.60
N SER A 83 -5.05 3.29 8.06
CA SER A 83 -4.79 2.97 9.47
C SER A 83 -3.44 3.52 9.94
N ILE A 84 -2.38 3.36 9.14
CA ILE A 84 -1.06 3.94 9.43
C ILE A 84 -1.17 5.46 9.53
N THR A 85 -1.88 6.10 8.60
CA THR A 85 -2.03 7.56 8.60
C THR A 85 -2.73 8.05 9.86
N LYS A 86 -3.85 7.41 10.25
CA LYS A 86 -4.56 7.74 11.51
C LYS A 86 -3.67 7.57 12.73
N LEU A 87 -2.88 6.49 12.80
CA LEU A 87 -1.96 6.27 13.93
C LEU A 87 -0.76 7.24 13.93
N GLN A 88 -0.46 7.89 12.81
CA GLN A 88 0.57 8.91 12.70
C GLN A 88 0.07 10.32 13.04
N THR A 89 -1.25 10.55 13.03
CA THR A 89 -1.84 11.84 13.41
C THR A 89 -1.98 11.97 14.92
N GLU A 90 -1.81 13.19 15.42
CA GLU A 90 -2.03 13.50 16.83
C GLU A 90 -3.54 13.50 17.18
N GLY A 91 -3.86 13.33 18.46
CA GLY A 91 -5.22 13.43 18.97
C GLY A 91 -6.07 12.16 18.89
N VAL A 92 -5.56 11.06 18.32
CA VAL A 92 -6.23 9.76 18.41
C VAL A 92 -6.10 9.22 19.83
N SER A 93 -7.22 8.81 20.43
CA SER A 93 -7.21 8.26 21.79
C SER A 93 -6.49 6.91 21.84
N LEU A 94 -6.10 6.47 23.04
CA LEU A 94 -5.50 5.14 23.23
C LEU A 94 -6.47 4.03 22.80
N ALA A 95 -7.75 4.16 23.15
CA ALA A 95 -8.78 3.19 22.80
C ALA A 95 -8.94 3.09 21.26
N ASP A 96 -9.10 4.23 20.59
CA ASP A 96 -9.25 4.27 19.12
C ASP A 96 -8.00 3.74 18.41
N SER A 97 -6.80 4.06 18.93
CA SER A 97 -5.54 3.57 18.39
C SER A 97 -5.43 2.05 18.44
N ILE A 98 -5.86 1.45 19.56
CA ILE A 98 -5.86 -0.01 19.72
C ILE A 98 -6.93 -0.64 18.81
N GLU A 99 -8.11 -0.03 18.71
CA GLU A 99 -9.18 -0.49 17.83
C GLU A 99 -8.74 -0.49 16.35
N ILE A 100 -8.02 0.55 15.90
CA ILE A 100 -7.46 0.62 14.55
C ILE A 100 -6.55 -0.60 14.27
N ILE A 101 -5.66 -0.93 15.21
CA ILE A 101 -4.75 -2.08 15.08
C ILE A 101 -5.53 -3.40 15.01
N ASP A 102 -6.54 -3.55 15.86
CA ASP A 102 -7.35 -4.78 15.93
C ASP A 102 -8.22 -4.96 14.68
N ASN A 103 -8.80 -3.87 14.15
CA ASN A 103 -9.55 -3.87 12.90
C ASN A 103 -8.70 -4.29 11.69
N VAL A 104 -7.46 -3.78 11.59
CA VAL A 104 -6.51 -4.23 10.55
C VAL A 104 -6.19 -5.72 10.75
N SER A 105 -5.99 -6.16 12.00
CA SER A 105 -5.67 -7.56 12.30
C SER A 105 -6.80 -8.50 11.85
N VAL A 106 -8.05 -8.11 12.09
CA VAL A 106 -9.24 -8.85 11.63
C VAL A 106 -9.33 -8.86 10.12
N ALA A 107 -9.09 -7.73 9.44
CA ALA A 107 -9.12 -7.64 7.99
C ALA A 107 -8.08 -8.58 7.35
N MET A 108 -6.83 -8.56 7.85
CA MET A 108 -5.77 -9.43 7.33
C MET A 108 -6.13 -10.91 7.53
N LYS A 109 -6.64 -11.31 8.71
CA LYS A 109 -7.02 -12.71 8.98
C LYS A 109 -8.07 -13.30 8.02
N ARG A 110 -8.82 -12.47 7.28
CA ARG A 110 -9.77 -12.93 6.25
C ARG A 110 -9.09 -13.34 4.94
N LEU A 111 -7.82 -13.01 4.74
CA LEU A 111 -7.03 -13.43 3.60
C LEU A 111 -6.61 -14.90 3.77
N THR A 112 -7.07 -15.78 2.87
CA THR A 112 -6.97 -17.25 3.02
C THR A 112 -6.01 -17.92 2.03
N GLU A 113 -5.67 -17.21 0.97
CA GLU A 113 -4.67 -17.56 -0.03
C GLU A 113 -3.25 -17.54 0.55
N ALA A 114 -2.31 -18.21 -0.13
CA ALA A 114 -0.95 -18.40 0.39
C ALA A 114 -0.22 -17.07 0.70
N THR A 115 -0.32 -16.08 -0.20
CA THR A 115 0.27 -14.75 -0.01
C THR A 115 -0.36 -14.04 1.19
N GLY A 116 -1.69 -14.06 1.29
CA GLY A 116 -2.45 -13.51 2.42
C GLY A 116 -2.02 -14.12 3.75
N LYS A 117 -1.94 -15.45 3.83
CA LYS A 117 -1.48 -16.18 5.02
C LYS A 117 -0.08 -15.76 5.46
N ASN A 118 0.87 -15.63 4.53
CA ASN A 118 2.22 -15.19 4.84
C ASN A 118 2.23 -13.77 5.46
N ILE A 119 1.42 -12.87 4.92
CA ILE A 119 1.28 -11.50 5.42
C ILE A 119 0.65 -11.50 6.83
N CYS A 120 -0.42 -12.29 7.03
CA CYS A 120 -1.07 -12.46 8.34
C CYS A 120 -0.09 -12.95 9.40
N THR A 121 0.64 -14.03 9.09
CA THR A 121 1.64 -14.59 10.01
C THR A 121 2.74 -13.56 10.33
N LYS A 122 3.19 -12.79 9.33
CA LYS A 122 4.17 -11.72 9.59
C LYS A 122 3.60 -10.66 10.54
N MET A 123 2.38 -10.21 10.30
CA MET A 123 1.71 -9.20 11.12
C MET A 123 1.53 -9.68 12.56
N GLU A 124 0.98 -10.88 12.76
CA GLU A 124 0.81 -11.47 14.10
C GLU A 124 2.14 -11.60 14.84
N ASN A 125 3.19 -12.04 14.15
CA ASN A 125 4.52 -12.14 14.74
C ASN A 125 5.10 -10.78 15.17
N VAL A 126 4.89 -9.72 14.37
CA VAL A 126 5.33 -8.37 14.70
C VAL A 126 4.56 -7.83 15.91
N LEU A 127 3.22 -7.96 15.91
CA LEU A 127 2.38 -7.48 17.01
C LEU A 127 2.66 -8.24 18.32
N LYS A 128 2.82 -9.57 18.26
CA LYS A 128 3.13 -10.41 19.42
C LYS A 128 4.46 -10.06 20.08
N LYS A 129 5.47 -9.70 19.28
CA LYS A 129 6.80 -9.33 19.78
C LYS A 129 6.85 -7.90 20.35
N ASN A 130 5.84 -7.08 20.08
CA ASN A 130 5.80 -5.71 20.57
C ASN A 130 5.30 -5.65 22.02
N VAL A 131 6.23 -5.70 22.97
CA VAL A 131 5.95 -5.59 24.41
C VAL A 131 5.28 -4.27 24.79
N GLY A 132 5.57 -3.19 24.07
CA GLY A 132 4.96 -1.88 24.29
C GLY A 132 3.48 -1.88 23.95
N LEU A 133 3.11 -2.47 22.80
CA LEU A 133 1.70 -2.66 22.44
C LEU A 133 0.95 -3.52 23.49
N ALA A 134 1.58 -4.58 23.98
CA ALA A 134 0.99 -5.40 25.04
C ALA A 134 0.76 -4.61 26.34
N MET A 135 1.67 -3.71 26.70
CA MET A 135 1.51 -2.82 27.85
C MET A 135 0.38 -1.80 27.63
N LEU A 136 0.33 -1.18 26.45
CA LEU A 136 -0.72 -0.22 26.08
C LEU A 136 -2.12 -0.84 26.16
N LYS A 137 -2.29 -2.08 25.70
CA LYS A 137 -3.56 -2.83 25.83
C LYS A 137 -3.96 -3.05 27.29
N LYS A 138 -3.01 -3.30 28.19
CA LYS A 138 -3.29 -3.42 29.63
C LYS A 138 -3.75 -2.09 30.23
N ILE A 139 -3.08 -0.99 29.86
CA ILE A 139 -3.45 0.36 30.32
C ILE A 139 -4.86 0.71 29.87
N GLN A 140 -5.21 0.47 28.61
CA GLN A 140 -6.56 0.68 28.09
C GLN A 140 -7.62 -0.06 28.93
N ASN A 141 -7.37 -1.33 29.27
CA ASN A 141 -8.31 -2.13 30.07
C ASN A 141 -8.46 -1.66 31.53
N ILE A 142 -7.55 -0.83 32.04
CA ILE A 142 -7.65 -0.24 33.39
C ILE A 142 -8.39 1.11 33.33
N LEU A 143 -8.26 1.83 32.22
CA LEU A 143 -8.88 3.13 32.00
C LEU A 143 -10.36 3.04 31.57
N ASN A 144 -10.75 1.92 30.96
CA ASN A 144 -12.12 1.57 30.61
C ASN A 144 -12.80 0.80 31.76
#